data_AF-A0A6L5XX24-F1
#
_entry.id   AF-A0A6L5XX24-F1
#
_cell.length_a   1.000
_cell.length_b   1.000
_cell.length_c   1.000
_cell.angle_alpha   90.00
_cell.angle_beta   90.00
_cell.angle_gamma   90.00
#
_symmetry.space_group_name_H-M   'P 1'
#
loop_
_entity.id
_entity.type
_entity.pdbx_description
1 polymer ?
#
loop_
_entity_poly.entity_id
_entity_poly.type
_entity_poly.pdbx_seq_one_letter_code
_entity_poly.pdbx_strand_id
1 'polypeptide(L)'
;MESKEIEKKLCSTQQINNEIKYMTEELKRLEGESYVKGGKITGLPSGTKTKDNVSDRAIKKVELEDQIKGTIALLYKERREAEEIVSNARESEKRQILRLRCINGMTWKQLAAELFMDEKTARKKYKEALSELAAVI
;
A
#
# COMPACT_ATOMS: atom_id res chain seq x y z
N MET A 1 -22.17 -10.88 -6.73
CA MET A 1 -21.82 -9.44 -6.90
C MET A 1 -21.77 -9.10 -8.39
N GLU A 2 -22.17 -7.91 -8.84
CA GLU A 2 -22.06 -7.57 -10.27
C GLU A 2 -20.59 -7.39 -10.69
N SER A 3 -20.23 -7.81 -11.92
CA SER A 3 -18.84 -7.69 -12.44
C SER A 3 -18.26 -6.28 -12.36
N LYS A 4 -19.10 -5.24 -12.50
CA LYS A 4 -18.70 -3.84 -12.41
C LYS A 4 -18.30 -3.44 -11.00
N GLU A 5 -19.02 -3.93 -9.99
CA GLU A 5 -18.69 -3.68 -8.58
C GLU A 5 -17.42 -4.43 -8.17
N ILE A 6 -17.22 -5.66 -8.67
CA ILE A 6 -15.97 -6.40 -8.49
C ILE A 6 -14.80 -5.64 -9.09
N GLU A 7 -14.92 -5.19 -10.34
CA GLU A 7 -13.88 -4.40 -11.01
C GLU A 7 -13.55 -3.14 -10.20
N LYS A 8 -14.57 -2.40 -9.74
CA LYS A 8 -14.39 -1.21 -8.92
C LYS A 8 -13.64 -1.52 -7.62
N LYS A 9 -14.03 -2.57 -6.89
CA LYS A 9 -13.37 -2.98 -5.63
C LYS A 9 -11.93 -3.43 -5.86
N LEU A 10 -11.65 -4.14 -6.95
CA LEU A 10 -10.28 -4.57 -7.25
C LEU A 10 -9.41 -3.38 -7.65
N CYS A 11 -9.90 -2.50 -8.52
CA CYS A 11 -9.11 -1.41 -9.07
C CYS A 11 -8.98 -0.21 -8.10
N SER A 12 -9.82 -0.08 -7.06
CA SER A 12 -9.62 0.92 -5.98
C SER A 12 -8.35 0.65 -5.16
N THR A 13 -7.82 -0.58 -5.18
CA THR A 13 -6.59 -0.94 -4.47
C THR A 13 -5.35 -0.17 -4.93
N GLN A 14 -5.39 0.50 -6.09
CA GLN A 14 -4.31 1.39 -6.53
C GLN A 14 -4.14 2.58 -5.59
N GLN A 15 -5.24 3.14 -5.11
CA GLN A 15 -5.22 4.25 -4.14
C GLN A 15 -4.62 3.76 -2.83
N ILE A 16 -5.04 2.58 -2.36
CA ILE A 16 -4.48 1.91 -1.18
C ILE A 16 -2.98 1.69 -1.33
N ASN A 17 -2.49 1.23 -2.49
CA ASN A 17 -1.07 1.01 -2.72
C ASN A 17 -0.25 2.31 -2.68
N ASN A 18 -0.79 3.39 -3.25
CA ASN A 18 -0.14 4.71 -3.18
C ASN A 18 -0.11 5.25 -1.75
N GLU A 19 -1.19 5.03 -0.99
CA GLU A 19 -1.28 5.46 0.40
C GLU A 19 -0.32 4.69 1.30
N ILE A 20 -0.25 3.35 1.16
CA ILE A 20 0.74 2.51 1.82
C ILE A 20 2.15 3.00 1.51
N LYS A 21 2.44 3.31 0.23
CA LYS A 21 3.76 3.82 -0.18
C LYS A 21 4.08 5.13 0.54
N TYR A 22 3.18 6.11 0.49
CA TYR A 22 3.35 7.40 1.15
C TYR A 22 3.57 7.26 2.65
N MET A 23 2.73 6.48 3.33
CA MET A 23 2.83 6.23 4.77
C MET A 23 4.12 5.50 5.15
N THR A 24 4.57 4.58 4.30
CA THR A 24 5.85 3.87 4.51
C THR A 24 7.05 4.80 4.33
N GLU A 25 7.00 5.72 3.36
CA GLU A 25 8.03 6.74 3.17
C GLU A 25 8.06 7.73 4.34
N GLU A 26 6.89 8.14 4.84
CA GLU A 26 6.78 9.01 6.01
C GLU A 26 7.30 8.32 7.29
N LEU A 27 6.96 7.04 7.49
CA LEU A 27 7.48 6.25 8.61
C LEU A 27 9.02 6.18 8.56
N LYS A 28 9.60 5.90 7.38
CA LYS A 28 11.07 5.89 7.21
C LYS A 28 11.69 7.25 7.50
N ARG A 29 11.03 8.35 7.10
CA ARG A 29 11.48 9.71 7.41
C ARG A 29 11.51 9.93 8.91
N LEU A 30 10.42 9.60 9.61
CA LEU A 30 10.34 9.70 11.06
C LEU A 30 11.42 8.84 11.73
N GLU A 31 11.57 7.56 11.36
CA GLU A 31 12.59 6.67 11.91
C GLU A 31 14.02 7.25 11.72
N GLY A 32 14.28 7.87 10.56
CA GLY A 32 15.54 8.56 10.24
C GLY A 32 15.78 9.89 10.97
N GLU A 33 14.74 10.51 11.55
CA GLU A 33 14.91 11.70 12.38
C GLU A 33 15.60 11.33 13.70
N SER A 34 16.91 11.60 13.74
CA SER A 34 17.72 11.46 14.94
C SER A 34 17.48 12.65 15.88
N TYR A 35 16.96 12.39 17.07
CA TYR A 35 16.93 13.37 18.17
C TYR A 35 18.26 13.49 18.92
N VAL A 36 19.36 12.97 18.35
CA VAL A 36 20.67 13.04 18.98
C VAL A 36 21.05 14.50 19.19
N LYS A 37 21.03 14.89 20.47
CA LYS A 37 21.63 16.11 20.98
C LYS A 37 23.02 16.26 20.36
N GLY A 38 23.24 17.35 19.63
CA GLY A 38 24.58 17.84 19.34
C GLY A 38 25.43 17.70 20.61
N GLY A 39 26.56 17.00 20.48
CA GLY A 39 27.41 16.61 21.60
C GLY A 39 27.69 17.78 22.51
N LYS A 40 27.69 17.51 23.83
CA LYS A 40 28.07 18.47 24.86
C LYS A 40 29.42 19.12 24.47
N ILE A 41 29.41 20.41 24.16
CA ILE A 41 30.59 21.26 24.38
C ILE A 41 30.67 21.40 25.90
N THR A 42 31.42 20.50 26.53
CA THR A 42 31.65 20.48 27.98
C THR A 42 32.47 21.71 28.35
N GLY A 43 31.82 22.75 28.87
CA GLY A 43 32.53 23.94 29.33
C GLY A 43 31.73 25.03 30.04
N LEU A 44 30.38 25.07 29.96
CA LEU A 44 29.61 26.15 30.61
C LEU A 44 28.38 25.62 31.38
N PRO A 45 28.15 26.05 32.64
CA PRO A 45 26.93 25.73 33.35
C PRO A 45 25.84 26.73 32.95
N SER A 46 24.77 26.27 32.30
CA SER A 46 23.56 27.08 32.16
C SER A 46 22.28 26.25 32.18
N GLY A 47 21.36 26.65 33.06
CA GLY A 47 19.93 26.68 32.82
C GLY A 47 19.19 25.36 32.57
N THR A 48 18.71 24.76 33.65
CA THR A 48 17.66 23.73 33.71
C THR A 48 16.37 24.14 32.98
N LYS A 49 16.22 23.89 31.67
CA LYS A 49 14.92 23.86 30.93
C LYS A 49 14.88 22.97 29.66
N THR A 50 15.90 22.16 29.39
CA THR A 50 16.07 21.47 28.09
C THR A 50 15.80 19.95 28.11
N LYS A 51 15.44 19.37 29.25
CA LYS A 51 15.14 17.92 29.35
C LYS A 51 13.70 17.59 28.93
N ASP A 52 12.72 18.36 29.39
CA ASP A 52 11.30 18.03 29.22
C ASP A 52 10.89 18.05 27.73
N ASN A 53 11.32 19.08 26.99
CA ASN A 53 11.02 19.23 25.57
C ASN A 53 11.55 18.11 24.66
N VAL A 54 12.64 17.42 25.02
CA VAL A 54 13.19 16.33 24.20
C VAL A 54 12.45 15.02 24.47
N SER A 55 12.08 14.77 25.73
CA SER A 55 11.26 13.62 26.12
C SER A 55 9.89 13.68 25.47
N ASP A 56 9.21 14.83 25.54
CA ASP A 56 7.88 15.01 24.96
C ASP A 56 7.88 14.86 23.44
N ARG A 57 8.97 15.28 22.76
CA ARG A 57 9.13 15.10 21.31
C ARG A 57 9.37 13.64 20.94
N ALA A 58 10.16 12.91 21.73
CA ALA A 58 10.37 11.49 21.51
C ALA A 58 9.07 10.68 21.69
N ILE A 59 8.27 11.00 22.71
CA ILE A 59 6.97 10.34 22.95
C ILE A 59 6.02 10.59 21.77
N LYS A 60 5.85 11.85 21.34
CA LYS A 60 4.99 12.20 20.20
C LYS A 60 5.41 11.52 18.89
N LYS A 61 6.71 11.34 18.68
CA LYS A 61 7.23 10.58 17.52
C LYS A 61 6.75 9.14 17.56
N VAL A 62 6.95 8.45 18.69
CA VAL A 62 6.54 7.05 18.85
C VAL A 62 5.03 6.89 18.64
N GLU A 63 4.21 7.78 19.21
CA GLU A 63 2.76 7.78 19.02
C GLU A 63 2.38 7.92 17.53
N LEU A 64 3.04 8.83 16.80
CA LEU A 64 2.80 9.05 15.38
C LEU A 64 3.24 7.84 14.53
N GLU A 65 4.39 7.24 14.85
CA GLU A 65 4.87 6.03 14.18
C GLU A 65 3.89 4.86 14.36
N ASP A 66 3.35 4.67 15.57
CA ASP A 66 2.37 3.63 15.86
C ASP A 66 1.03 3.87 15.14
N GLN A 67 0.57 5.13 15.07
CA GLN A 67 -0.60 5.50 14.27
C GLN A 67 -0.42 5.20 12.78
N ILE A 68 0.75 5.52 12.22
CA ILE A 68 1.08 5.26 10.82
C ILE A 68 1.14 3.74 10.57
N LYS A 69 1.82 2.97 11.43
CA LYS A 69 1.87 1.50 11.34
C LYS A 69 0.49 0.87 11.42
N GLY A 70 -0.37 1.35 12.33
CA GLY A 70 -1.76 0.92 12.44
C GLY A 70 -2.56 1.17 11.17
N THR A 71 -2.41 2.35 10.57
CA THR A 71 -3.08 2.70 9.31
C THR A 71 -2.61 1.83 8.15
N ILE A 72 -1.29 1.63 8.02
CA ILE A 72 -0.71 0.71 7.01
C ILE A 72 -1.29 -0.71 7.17
N ALA A 73 -1.43 -1.22 8.39
CA ALA A 73 -1.98 -2.55 8.64
C ALA A 73 -3.45 -2.66 8.19
N LEU A 74 -4.27 -1.62 8.42
CA LEU A 74 -5.65 -1.57 7.94
C LEU A 74 -5.72 -1.55 6.40
N LEU A 75 -4.88 -0.74 5.76
CA LEU A 75 -4.79 -0.68 4.29
C LEU A 75 -4.38 -2.03 3.69
N TYR A 76 -3.43 -2.74 4.31
CA TYR A 76 -3.08 -4.11 3.90
C TYR A 76 -4.22 -5.11 4.09
N LYS A 77 -5.06 -4.93 5.12
CA LYS A 77 -6.24 -5.76 5.33
C LYS A 77 -7.25 -5.56 4.21
N GLU A 78 -7.55 -4.31 3.84
CA GLU A 78 -8.45 -4.02 2.72
C GLU A 78 -7.90 -4.56 1.39
N ARG A 79 -6.59 -4.38 1.14
CA ARG A 79 -5.93 -4.97 -0.04
C ARG A 79 -6.04 -6.51 -0.05
N ARG A 80 -5.97 -7.16 1.11
CA ARG A 80 -6.10 -8.63 1.22
C ARG A 80 -7.44 -9.12 0.72
N GLU A 81 -8.53 -8.41 1.00
CA GLU A 81 -9.86 -8.77 0.50
C GLU A 81 -9.91 -8.79 -1.04
N ALA A 82 -9.23 -7.85 -1.70
CA ALA A 82 -9.13 -7.84 -3.15
C ALA A 82 -8.29 -9.03 -3.68
N GLU A 83 -7.19 -9.37 -3.01
CA GLU A 83 -6.39 -10.55 -3.35
C GLU A 83 -7.18 -11.86 -3.16
N GLU A 84 -8.02 -11.94 -2.13
CA GLU A 84 -8.94 -13.07 -1.91
C GLU A 84 -9.95 -13.19 -3.04
N ILE A 85 -10.58 -12.08 -3.48
CA ILE A 85 -11.45 -12.05 -4.65
C ILE A 85 -10.69 -12.56 -5.89
N VAL A 86 -9.50 -12.04 -6.17
CA VAL A 86 -8.68 -12.49 -7.30
C VAL A 86 -8.36 -13.98 -7.21
N SER A 87 -8.12 -14.52 -6.02
CA SER A 87 -7.79 -15.94 -5.82
C SER A 87 -8.87 -16.91 -6.29
N ASN A 88 -10.14 -16.46 -6.35
CA ASN A 88 -11.26 -17.25 -6.82
C ASN A 88 -11.30 -17.44 -8.35
N ALA A 89 -10.54 -16.64 -9.13
CA ALA A 89 -10.49 -16.85 -10.57
C ALA A 89 -9.76 -18.16 -10.88
N ARG A 90 -10.34 -18.99 -11.75
CA ARG A 90 -9.94 -20.40 -11.93
C ARG A 90 -8.54 -20.53 -12.52
N GLU A 91 -8.27 -19.79 -13.59
CA GLU A 91 -7.02 -19.88 -14.34
C GLU A 91 -5.95 -18.95 -13.77
N SER A 92 -4.71 -19.46 -13.66
CA SER A 92 -3.59 -18.69 -13.11
C SER A 92 -3.30 -17.42 -13.91
N GLU A 93 -3.42 -17.50 -15.23
CA GLU A 93 -3.21 -16.36 -16.11
C GLU A 93 -4.27 -15.27 -15.90
N LYS A 94 -5.54 -15.65 -15.72
CA LYS A 94 -6.63 -14.72 -15.37
C LYS A 94 -6.39 -14.03 -14.04
N ARG A 95 -5.91 -14.76 -13.02
CA ARG A 95 -5.49 -14.17 -11.74
C ARG A 95 -4.36 -13.15 -11.92
N GLN A 96 -3.34 -13.49 -12.71
CA GLN A 96 -2.24 -12.58 -13.01
C GLN A 96 -2.72 -11.32 -13.73
N ILE A 97 -3.60 -11.46 -14.74
CA ILE A 97 -4.19 -10.34 -15.46
C ILE A 97 -4.94 -9.40 -14.51
N LEU A 98 -5.80 -9.91 -13.63
CA LEU A 98 -6.54 -9.11 -12.65
C LEU A 98 -5.59 -8.38 -11.68
N ARG A 99 -4.59 -9.08 -11.14
CA ARG A 99 -3.62 -8.48 -10.21
C ARG A 99 -2.80 -7.38 -10.87
N LEU A 100 -2.22 -7.64 -12.05
CA LEU A 100 -1.41 -6.66 -12.77
C LEU A 100 -2.24 -5.45 -13.19
N ARG A 101 -3.47 -5.68 -13.68
CA ARG A 101 -4.34 -4.62 -14.17
C ARG A 101 -4.91 -3.76 -13.04
N CYS A 102 -5.56 -4.38 -12.07
CA CYS A 102 -6.29 -3.66 -11.03
C CYS A 102 -5.42 -3.36 -9.82
N ILE A 103 -4.69 -4.33 -9.30
CA ILE A 103 -3.91 -4.15 -8.06
C ILE A 103 -2.64 -3.34 -8.34
N ASN A 104 -1.87 -3.73 -9.35
CA ASN A 104 -0.61 -3.06 -9.65
C ASN A 104 -0.78 -1.83 -10.57
N GLY A 105 -1.99 -1.58 -11.06
CA GLY A 105 -2.31 -0.40 -11.87
C GLY A 105 -1.63 -0.34 -13.23
N MET A 106 -1.22 -1.47 -13.79
CA MET A 106 -0.61 -1.49 -15.12
C MET A 106 -1.61 -1.05 -16.21
N THR A 107 -1.11 -0.33 -17.20
CA THR A 107 -1.83 -0.09 -18.45
C THR A 107 -1.96 -1.38 -19.25
N TRP A 108 -2.91 -1.43 -20.18
CA TRP A 108 -3.09 -2.60 -21.06
C TRP A 108 -1.82 -2.93 -21.85
N LYS A 109 -1.12 -1.91 -22.34
CA LYS A 109 0.14 -2.07 -23.06
C LYS A 109 1.24 -2.69 -22.19
N GLN A 110 1.40 -2.22 -20.95
CA GLN A 110 2.38 -2.78 -20.01
C GLN A 110 2.05 -4.22 -19.63
N LEU A 111 0.79 -4.50 -19.32
CA LEU A 111 0.33 -5.86 -18.98
C LEU A 111 0.53 -6.83 -20.15
N ALA A 112 0.18 -6.41 -21.36
CA ALA A 112 0.35 -7.19 -22.58
C ALA A 112 1.84 -7.52 -22.82
N ALA A 113 2.73 -6.55 -22.61
CA ALA A 113 4.17 -6.76 -22.70
C ALA A 113 4.68 -7.72 -21.61
N GLU A 114 4.24 -7.54 -20.35
CA GLU A 114 4.63 -8.36 -19.20
C GLU A 114 4.24 -9.84 -19.38
N LEU A 115 3.06 -10.09 -19.94
CA LEU A 115 2.53 -11.44 -20.15
C LEU A 115 2.76 -11.98 -21.57
N PHE A 116 3.57 -11.29 -22.38
CA PHE A 116 3.91 -11.68 -23.76
C PHE A 116 2.67 -12.01 -24.61
N MET A 117 1.62 -11.19 -24.54
CA MET A 117 0.36 -11.39 -25.28
C MET A 117 -0.17 -10.10 -25.92
N ASP A 118 -1.13 -10.22 -26.84
CA ASP A 118 -1.82 -9.08 -27.44
C ASP A 118 -2.76 -8.39 -26.42
N GLU A 119 -2.84 -7.05 -26.46
CA GLU A 119 -3.75 -6.26 -25.60
C GLU A 119 -5.22 -6.69 -25.73
N LYS A 120 -5.68 -7.06 -26.92
CA LYS A 120 -7.05 -7.55 -27.17
C LYS A 120 -7.28 -8.86 -26.45
N THR A 121 -6.31 -9.76 -26.49
CA THR A 121 -6.36 -11.05 -25.78
C THR A 121 -6.42 -10.82 -24.28
N ALA A 122 -5.57 -9.93 -23.75
CA ALA A 122 -5.58 -9.56 -22.33
C ALA A 122 -6.94 -8.99 -21.90
N ARG A 123 -7.52 -8.06 -22.67
CA ARG A 123 -8.84 -7.47 -22.37
C ARG A 123 -9.97 -8.49 -22.41
N LYS A 124 -9.92 -9.44 -23.36
CA LYS A 124 -10.90 -10.53 -23.45
C LYS A 124 -10.83 -11.41 -22.20
N LYS A 125 -9.63 -11.91 -21.86
CA LYS A 125 -9.42 -12.76 -20.69
C LYS A 125 -9.77 -12.06 -19.38
N TYR A 126 -9.50 -10.75 -19.29
CA TYR A 126 -9.91 -9.92 -18.15
C TYR A 126 -11.43 -9.89 -17.97
N LYS A 127 -12.19 -9.65 -19.05
CA LYS A 127 -13.67 -9.65 -18.99
C LYS A 127 -14.23 -11.02 -18.61
N GLU A 128 -13.67 -12.08 -19.17
CA GLU A 128 -14.02 -13.46 -18.81
C GLU A 128 -13.76 -13.71 -17.32
N ALA A 129 -12.60 -13.29 -16.80
CA ALA A 129 -12.27 -13.43 -15.39
C ALA A 129 -13.25 -12.67 -14.47
N LEU A 130 -13.66 -11.44 -14.83
CA LEU A 130 -14.67 -10.70 -14.07
C LEU A 130 -16.05 -11.35 -14.09
N SER A 131 -16.42 -11.97 -15.21
CA SER A 131 -17.67 -12.73 -15.33
C SER A 131 -17.63 -14.00 -14.49
N GLU A 132 -16.50 -14.70 -14.46
CA GLU A 132 -16.29 -15.89 -13.65
C GLU A 132 -16.37 -15.56 -12.16
N LEU A 133 -15.70 -14.49 -11.73
CA LEU A 133 -15.74 -14.04 -10.33
C LEU A 133 -17.15 -13.66 -9.90
N ALA A 134 -17.91 -12.97 -10.76
CA ALA A 134 -19.31 -12.61 -10.48
C ALA A 134 -20.25 -13.82 -10.36
N ALA A 135 -19.90 -14.95 -10.97
CA ALA A 135 -20.67 -16.19 -10.85
C ALA A 135 -20.34 -16.99 -9.58
N VAL A 136 -19.19 -16.73 -8.96
CA VAL A 136 -18.72 -17.46 -7.75
C VAL A 136 -18.99 -16.69 -6.47
N ILE A 137 -18.97 -15.35 -6.52
CA ILE A 137 -19.09 -14.44 -5.36
C ILE A 137 -20.45 -13.73 -5.37
#